data_AF-A0A803W123-F1
#
_entry.id   AF-A0A803W123-F1
#
_cell.length_a   1.000
_cell.length_b   1.000
_cell.length_c   1.000
_cell.angle_alpha   90.00
_cell.angle_beta   90.00
_cell.angle_gamma   90.00
#
_symmetry.space_group_name_H-M   'P 1'
#
loop_
_entity.id
_entity.type
_entity.pdbx_description
1 polymer ?
#
loop_
_entity_poly.entity_id
_entity_poly.type
_entity_poly.pdbx_seq_one_letter_code
_entity_poly.pdbx_strand_id
1 'polypeptide(L)'
;MDKYILENGKVHLGSGIWVDEEKWHQLQVTQGDSKYTKNLAVMIWGTDVLKNRSVTGVATKKKKDAVPKPPLSPHKLSIVRECLYDRIAQETVDETEIAQRLSKVNKYICEKIMDINKSCKNEERREIAKYNLQ
;
A
#
# COMPACT_ATOMS: atom_id res chain seq x y z
N MET A 1 17.00 -7.53 18.79
CA MET A 1 17.51 -6.85 17.57
C MET A 1 16.35 -6.08 17.00
N ASP A 2 16.43 -4.76 17.03
CA ASP A 2 15.42 -3.91 16.40
C ASP A 2 15.44 -4.19 14.89
N LYS A 3 14.35 -4.79 14.40
CA LYS A 3 14.19 -5.19 12.99
C LYS A 3 14.22 -3.98 12.05
N TYR A 4 13.93 -2.79 12.59
CA TYR A 4 13.88 -1.53 11.86
C TYR A 4 15.06 -0.64 12.28
N ILE A 5 15.83 -0.15 11.30
CA ILE A 5 16.99 0.71 11.54
C ILE A 5 16.57 2.16 11.35
N LEU A 6 16.84 3.02 12.34
CA LEU A 6 16.62 4.46 12.24
C LEU A 6 17.92 5.14 11.82
N GLU A 7 17.90 5.85 10.70
CA GLU A 7 19.05 6.58 10.19
C GLU A 7 18.59 7.86 9.48
N ASN A 8 19.15 9.02 9.87
CA ASN A 8 18.92 10.32 9.20
C ASN A 8 17.43 10.69 9.00
N GLY A 9 16.59 10.49 10.03
CA GLY A 9 15.15 10.80 9.94
C GLY A 9 14.35 9.82 9.08
N LYS A 10 14.93 8.64 8.78
CA LYS A 10 14.31 7.58 8.00
C LYS A 10 14.38 6.26 8.72
N VAL A 11 13.41 5.40 8.42
CA VAL A 11 13.32 4.04 8.93
C VAL A 11 13.58 3.07 7.79
N HIS A 12 14.54 2.17 7.98
CA HIS A 12 14.79 1.05 7.08
C HIS A 12 13.85 -0.10 7.39
N LEU A 13 13.04 -0.48 6.41
CA LEU A 13 12.09 -1.59 6.52
C LEU A 13 12.67 -2.93 6.04
N GLY A 14 13.93 -2.95 5.62
CA GLY A 14 14.56 -4.08 4.94
C GLY A 14 14.60 -3.93 3.41
N SER A 15 15.43 -4.75 2.76
CA SER A 15 15.61 -4.78 1.29
C SER A 15 15.91 -3.41 0.64
N GLY A 16 16.59 -2.52 1.36
CA GLY A 16 16.92 -1.16 0.88
C GLY A 16 15.73 -0.19 0.84
N ILE A 17 14.59 -0.56 1.44
CA ILE A 17 13.42 0.32 1.52
C ILE A 17 13.56 1.24 2.72
N TRP A 18 13.60 2.55 2.43
CA TRP A 18 13.65 3.60 3.43
C TRP A 18 12.34 4.39 3.38
N VAL A 19 11.76 4.63 4.54
CA VAL A 19 10.56 5.45 4.70
C VAL A 19 10.82 6.60 5.67
N ASP A 20 10.02 7.64 5.56
CA ASP A 20 10.08 8.79 6.48
C ASP A 20 9.71 8.35 7.90
N GLU A 21 10.51 8.78 8.88
CA GLU A 21 10.36 8.36 10.27
C GLU A 21 9.05 8.85 10.91
N GLU A 22 8.67 10.10 10.68
CA GLU A 22 7.42 10.65 11.24
C GLU A 22 6.21 9.88 10.70
N LYS A 23 6.18 9.65 9.38
CA LYS A 23 5.12 8.86 8.74
C LYS A 23 5.12 7.42 9.22
N TRP A 24 6.29 6.83 9.48
CA TRP A 24 6.39 5.49 10.05
C TRP A 24 5.75 5.42 11.44
N HIS A 25 6.05 6.37 12.33
CA HIS A 25 5.43 6.42 13.65
C HIS A 25 3.91 6.62 13.58
N GLN A 26 3.43 7.51 12.71
CA GLN A 26 2.00 7.70 12.46
C GLN A 26 1.33 6.43 11.92
N LEU A 27 2.05 5.66 11.11
CA LEU A 27 1.58 4.39 10.60
C LEU A 27 1.43 3.35 11.73
N GLN A 28 2.39 3.26 12.65
CA GLN A 28 2.33 2.29 13.77
C GLN A 28 1.07 2.48 14.63
N VAL A 29 0.63 3.72 14.86
CA VAL A 29 -0.59 4.01 15.65
C VAL A 29 -1.88 3.90 14.84
N THR A 30 -1.82 3.62 13.54
CA THR A 30 -3.01 3.48 12.69
C THR A 30 -3.83 2.26 13.11
N GLN A 31 -5.12 2.43 13.41
CA GLN A 31 -6.00 1.33 13.78
C GLN A 31 -6.49 0.53 12.57
N GLY A 32 -6.41 -0.81 12.69
CA GLY A 32 -6.94 -1.78 11.73
C GLY A 32 -6.03 -2.11 10.54
N ASP A 33 -5.98 -3.39 10.19
CA ASP A 33 -5.11 -3.95 9.14
C ASP A 33 -5.31 -3.29 7.77
N SER A 34 -6.56 -3.00 7.41
CA SER A 34 -6.89 -2.39 6.13
C SER A 34 -6.23 -1.02 6.01
N LYS A 35 -6.45 -0.13 6.98
CA LYS A 35 -5.91 1.23 6.93
C LYS A 35 -4.38 1.22 7.02
N TYR A 36 -3.83 0.39 7.91
CA TYR A 36 -2.38 0.20 8.03
C TYR A 36 -1.76 -0.26 6.72
N THR A 37 -2.25 -1.36 6.13
CA THR A 37 -1.71 -1.92 4.88
C THR A 37 -1.79 -0.92 3.73
N LYS A 38 -2.91 -0.20 3.61
CA LYS A 38 -3.10 0.82 2.57
C LYS A 38 -2.15 2.00 2.72
N ASN A 39 -1.91 2.45 3.95
CA ASN A 39 -0.98 3.55 4.23
C ASN A 39 0.48 3.12 4.02
N LEU A 40 0.83 1.93 4.49
CA LEU A 40 2.15 1.33 4.26
C LEU A 40 2.45 1.18 2.76
N ALA A 41 1.48 0.73 1.96
CA ALA A 41 1.65 0.64 0.51
C ALA A 41 1.92 2.01 -0.12
N VAL A 42 1.20 3.06 0.28
CA VAL A 42 1.49 4.42 -0.21
C VAL A 42 2.89 4.87 0.20
N MET A 43 3.35 4.50 1.39
CA MET A 43 4.69 4.85 1.88
C MET A 43 5.81 4.19 1.07
N ILE A 44 5.64 2.91 0.69
CA ILE A 44 6.66 2.11 -0.01
C ILE A 44 6.74 2.41 -1.53
N TRP A 45 5.59 2.68 -2.16
CA TRP A 45 5.52 2.90 -3.61
C TRP A 45 5.20 4.33 -4.02
N GLY A 46 4.54 5.11 -3.17
CA GLY A 46 3.95 6.39 -3.56
C GLY A 46 2.65 6.21 -4.35
N THR A 47 1.82 7.26 -4.35
CA THR A 47 0.56 7.29 -5.10
C THR A 47 0.76 7.20 -6.61
N ASP A 48 1.82 7.81 -7.14
CA ASP A 48 2.13 7.83 -8.57
C ASP A 48 2.52 6.46 -9.15
N VAL A 49 3.19 5.63 -8.36
CA VAL A 49 3.48 4.25 -8.77
C VAL A 49 2.23 3.40 -8.62
N LEU A 50 1.51 3.53 -7.51
CA LEU A 50 0.30 2.73 -7.25
C LEU A 50 -0.81 2.99 -8.28
N LYS A 51 -1.03 4.23 -8.73
CA LYS A 51 -2.04 4.53 -9.77
C LYS A 51 -1.73 3.83 -11.10
N ASN A 52 -0.45 3.61 -11.40
CA ASN A 52 0.05 3.09 -12.67
C ASN A 52 0.45 1.60 -12.64
N ARG A 53 0.28 0.92 -11.50
CA ARG A 53 0.62 -0.50 -11.31
C ARG A 53 -0.61 -1.32 -10.89
N SER A 54 -0.50 -2.64 -10.93
CA SER A 54 -1.48 -3.56 -10.32
C SER A 54 -0.77 -4.51 -9.35
N VAL A 55 -1.49 -5.10 -8.39
CA VAL A 55 -0.86 -5.98 -7.39
C VAL A 55 -0.25 -7.23 -8.04
N THR A 56 -0.93 -7.82 -9.02
CA THR A 56 -0.57 -9.11 -9.62
C THR A 56 -0.18 -9.05 -11.10
N GLY A 57 -0.31 -7.91 -11.76
CA GLY A 57 -0.13 -7.83 -13.22
C GLY A 57 -1.35 -8.30 -14.03
N VAL A 58 -2.35 -8.89 -13.36
CA VAL A 58 -3.48 -9.54 -14.04
C VAL A 58 -4.53 -8.50 -14.44
N ALA A 59 -4.80 -8.39 -15.73
CA ALA A 59 -5.91 -7.59 -16.24
C ALA A 59 -7.24 -8.12 -15.70
N THR A 60 -8.09 -7.23 -15.20
CA THR A 60 -9.44 -7.60 -14.75
C THR A 60 -10.23 -8.18 -15.94
N LYS A 61 -10.70 -9.43 -15.82
CA LYS A 61 -11.50 -10.14 -16.87
C LYS A 61 -12.75 -9.38 -17.38
N LYS A 62 -13.17 -8.30 -16.73
CA LYS A 62 -14.36 -7.49 -17.10
C LYS A 62 -14.14 -6.52 -18.28
N LYS A 63 -12.91 -6.29 -18.75
CA LYS A 63 -12.64 -5.43 -19.91
C LYS A 63 -11.82 -6.19 -20.95
N LYS A 64 -12.41 -6.39 -22.13
CA LYS A 64 -11.82 -7.15 -23.26
C LYS A 64 -10.52 -6.49 -23.79
N ASP A 65 -10.37 -5.18 -23.60
CA ASP A 65 -9.24 -4.37 -24.10
C ASP A 65 -8.41 -3.69 -22.98
N ALA A 66 -8.49 -4.19 -21.74
CA ALA A 66 -7.70 -3.62 -20.65
C ALA A 66 -6.21 -4.00 -20.79
N VAL A 67 -5.36 -3.01 -21.09
CA VAL A 67 -3.90 -3.18 -21.04
C VAL A 67 -3.49 -3.62 -19.63
N PRO A 68 -2.82 -4.78 -19.45
CA PRO A 68 -2.37 -5.25 -18.16
C PRO A 68 -1.38 -4.24 -17.55
N LYS A 69 -1.70 -3.70 -16.37
CA LYS A 69 -0.74 -2.84 -15.63
C LYS A 69 0.32 -3.73 -15.01
N PRO A 70 1.62 -3.41 -15.11
CA PRO A 70 2.67 -4.26 -14.57
C PRO A 70 2.51 -4.50 -13.05
N PRO A 71 2.92 -5.69 -12.56
CA PRO A 71 2.77 -6.07 -11.16
C PRO A 71 3.58 -5.16 -10.23
N LEU A 72 3.18 -5.12 -8.95
CA LEU A 72 4.02 -4.56 -7.90
C LEU A 72 5.24 -5.45 -7.68
N SER A 73 6.36 -4.82 -7.33
CA SER A 73 7.62 -5.54 -7.09
C SER A 73 7.45 -6.59 -5.98
N PRO A 74 7.68 -7.90 -6.26
CA PRO A 74 7.45 -8.97 -5.30
C PRO A 74 8.20 -8.80 -3.98
N HIS A 75 9.44 -8.28 -4.02
CA HIS A 75 10.23 -8.01 -2.83
C HIS A 75 9.57 -6.94 -1.93
N LYS A 76 9.08 -5.84 -2.50
CA LYS A 76 8.37 -4.80 -1.74
C LYS A 76 7.06 -5.33 -1.14
N LEU A 77 6.38 -6.26 -1.82
CA LEU A 77 5.21 -6.96 -1.29
C LEU A 77 5.56 -7.89 -0.13
N SER A 78 6.75 -8.51 -0.12
CA SER A 78 7.25 -9.26 1.04
C SER A 78 7.36 -8.35 2.26
N ILE A 79 7.97 -7.17 2.10
CA ILE A 79 8.12 -6.19 3.18
C ILE A 79 6.76 -5.77 3.74
N VAL A 80 5.74 -5.53 2.91
CA VAL A 80 4.39 -5.23 3.42
C VAL A 80 3.82 -6.37 4.27
N ARG A 81 3.98 -7.63 3.81
CA ARG A 81 3.51 -8.80 4.55
C ARG A 81 4.25 -8.95 5.88
N GLU A 82 5.56 -8.76 5.87
CA GLU A 82 6.41 -8.84 7.06
C GLU A 82 6.04 -7.75 8.07
N CYS A 83 5.88 -6.49 7.64
CA CYS A 83 5.47 -5.41 8.54
C CYS A 83 4.05 -5.59 9.11
N LEU A 84 3.15 -6.23 8.36
CA LEU A 84 1.83 -6.58 8.89
C LEU A 84 1.91 -7.79 9.84
N TYR A 85 2.73 -8.79 9.52
CA TYR A 85 2.96 -9.94 10.38
C TYR A 85 3.50 -9.51 11.73
N ASP A 86 4.56 -8.68 11.76
CA ASP A 86 5.17 -8.21 13.00
C ASP A 86 4.14 -7.51 13.90
N ARG A 87 3.26 -6.71 13.29
CA ARG A 87 2.19 -6.04 14.00
C ARG A 87 1.18 -7.03 14.58
N ILE A 88 0.69 -7.97 13.77
CA ILE A 88 -0.30 -8.95 14.24
C ILE A 88 0.31 -9.84 15.34
N ALA A 89 1.59 -10.21 15.21
CA ALA A 89 2.31 -11.01 16.18
C ALA A 89 2.49 -10.31 17.54
N GLN A 90 2.36 -8.98 17.60
CA GLN A 90 2.28 -8.25 18.87
C GLN A 90 0.88 -8.31 19.50
N GLU A 91 -0.16 -8.57 18.71
CA GLU A 91 -1.56 -8.62 19.15
C GLU A 91 -2.01 -10.05 19.51
N THR A 92 -1.52 -11.06 18.79
CA THR A 92 -1.94 -12.47 18.93
C THR A 92 -0.81 -13.43 18.55
N VAL A 93 -0.84 -14.64 19.12
CA VAL A 93 0.04 -15.77 18.78
C VAL A 93 -0.70 -16.86 18.00
N ASP A 94 -2.00 -16.67 17.70
CA ASP A 94 -2.78 -17.63 16.92
C ASP A 94 -2.38 -17.57 15.43
N GLU A 95 -1.68 -18.62 14.98
CA GLU A 95 -1.22 -18.75 13.60
C GLU A 95 -2.36 -18.74 12.57
N THR A 96 -3.54 -19.26 12.94
CA THR A 96 -4.70 -19.27 12.06
C THR A 96 -5.23 -17.85 11.86
N GLU A 97 -5.34 -17.07 12.94
CA GLU A 97 -5.74 -15.67 12.87
C GLU A 97 -4.73 -14.84 12.07
N ILE A 98 -3.43 -15.04 12.34
CA ILE A 98 -2.34 -14.37 11.61
C ILE A 98 -2.44 -14.65 10.11
N ALA A 99 -2.57 -15.92 9.72
CA ALA A 99 -2.69 -16.32 8.32
C ALA A 99 -3.94 -15.71 7.66
N GLN A 100 -5.08 -15.73 8.35
CA GLN A 100 -6.33 -15.13 7.86
C GLN A 100 -6.20 -13.62 7.64
N ARG A 101 -5.56 -12.89 8.56
CA ARG A 101 -5.34 -11.45 8.44
C ARG A 101 -4.35 -11.12 7.31
N LEU A 102 -3.22 -11.83 7.24
CA LEU A 102 -2.22 -11.68 6.17
C LEU A 102 -2.77 -11.98 4.76
N SER A 103 -3.70 -12.94 4.64
CA SER A 103 -4.33 -13.29 3.35
C SER A 103 -5.01 -12.07 2.67
N LYS A 104 -5.38 -11.05 3.45
CA LYS A 104 -6.09 -9.86 2.98
C LYS A 104 -5.17 -8.76 2.44
N VAL A 105 -3.84 -8.89 2.55
CA VAL A 105 -2.87 -7.87 2.10
C VAL A 105 -3.11 -7.47 0.64
N ASN A 106 -3.20 -8.45 -0.27
CA ASN A 106 -3.42 -8.17 -1.69
C ASN A 106 -4.75 -7.45 -1.93
N LYS A 107 -5.81 -7.84 -1.20
CA LYS A 107 -7.13 -7.19 -1.27
C LYS A 107 -7.02 -5.72 -0.88
N TYR A 108 -6.38 -5.42 0.25
CA TYR A 108 -6.24 -4.04 0.73
C TYR A 108 -5.44 -3.15 -0.22
N ILE A 109 -4.35 -3.66 -0.80
CA ILE A 109 -3.56 -2.92 -1.78
C ILE A 109 -4.37 -2.69 -3.06
N CYS A 110 -5.09 -3.71 -3.56
CA CYS A 110 -5.99 -3.56 -4.71
C CYS A 110 -7.05 -2.48 -4.46
N GLU A 111 -7.70 -2.49 -3.30
CA GLU A 111 -8.64 -1.45 -2.88
C GLU A 111 -7.99 -0.06 -2.88
N LYS A 112 -6.78 0.08 -2.32
CA LYS A 112 -6.08 1.37 -2.32
C LYS A 112 -5.79 1.88 -3.73
N ILE A 113 -5.35 1.01 -4.63
CA ILE A 113 -5.12 1.36 -6.03
C ILE A 113 -6.43 1.82 -6.68
N MET A 114 -7.56 1.15 -6.40
CA MET A 114 -8.86 1.58 -6.89
C MET A 114 -9.27 2.95 -6.34
N ASP A 115 -9.07 3.19 -5.04
CA ASP A 115 -9.39 4.45 -4.38
C ASP A 115 -8.56 5.60 -4.95
N ILE A 116 -7.24 5.40 -5.13
CA ILE A 116 -6.35 6.38 -5.78
C ILE A 116 -6.84 6.72 -7.19
N ASN A 117 -7.15 5.70 -8.00
CA ASN A 117 -7.62 5.91 -9.37
C ASN A 117 -8.98 6.63 -9.42
N LYS A 118 -9.88 6.40 -8.46
CA LYS A 118 -11.15 7.13 -8.33
C LYS A 118 -10.90 8.60 -7.96
N SER A 119 -10.04 8.85 -6.97
CA SER A 119 -9.70 10.20 -6.53
C SER A 119 -9.07 11.03 -7.64
N CYS A 120 -8.09 10.48 -8.38
CA CYS A 120 -7.45 11.20 -9.50
C CYS A 120 -8.45 11.61 -10.58
N LYS A 121 -9.39 10.72 -10.95
CA LYS A 121 -10.43 11.06 -11.94
C LYS A 121 -11.38 12.15 -11.45
N ASN A 122 -11.70 12.16 -10.16
CA ASN A 122 -12.58 13.17 -9.58
C ASN A 122 -11.88 14.54 -9.51
N GLU A 123 -10.59 14.56 -9.21
CA GLU A 123 -9.77 15.77 -9.19
C GLU A 123 -9.64 16.37 -10.61
N GLU A 124 -9.36 15.55 -11.62
CA GLU A 124 -9.31 15.96 -13.02
C GLU A 124 -10.64 16.60 -13.48
N ARG A 125 -11.78 15.99 -13.13
CA ARG A 125 -13.11 16.56 -13.42
C ARG A 125 -13.34 17.91 -12.75
N ARG A 126 -12.87 18.09 -11.52
CA ARG A 126 -12.99 19.36 -10.78
C ARG A 126 -12.14 20.44 -11.41
N GLU A 127 -10.92 20.13 -11.81
CA GLU A 127 -10.03 21.09 -12.50
C GLU A 127 -10.60 21.51 -13.86
N ILE A 128 -11.10 20.57 -14.67
CA ILE A 128 -11.78 20.90 -15.94
C ILE A 128 -13.01 21.79 -15.70
N ALA A 129 -13.81 21.50 -14.67
CA ALA A 129 -14.98 22.31 -14.35
C ALA A 129 -14.61 23.74 -13.92
N LYS A 130 -13.51 23.92 -13.18
CA LYS A 130 -12.99 25.25 -12.82
C LYS A 130 -12.54 26.03 -14.06
N TYR A 131 -11.80 25.39 -14.95
CA TYR A 131 -11.30 26.01 -16.18
C TYR A 131 -12.45 26.46 -17.09
N ASN A 132 -13.51 25.66 -17.22
CA ASN A 132 -14.67 26.00 -18.04
C ASN A 132 -15.58 27.10 -17.45
N LEU A 133 -15.34 27.52 -16.20
CA LEU A 133 -16.05 28.60 -15.52
C LEU A 133 -15.25 29.92 -15.51
N GLN A 134 -14.03 29.94 -16.04
CA GLN A 134 -13.23 31.15 -16.32
C GLN A 134 -13.42 31.61 -17.76
#